data_AF-A0A061DD33-F1
#
_entry.id   AF-A0A061DD33-F1
#
_cell.length_a   1.000
_cell.length_b   1.000
_cell.length_c   1.000
_cell.angle_alpha   90.00
_cell.angle_beta   90.00
_cell.angle_gamma   90.00
#
_symmetry.space_group_name_H-M   'P 1'
#
loop_
_entity.id
_entity.type
_entity.pdbx_description
1 polymer ?
#
loop_
_entity_poly.entity_id
_entity_poly.type
_entity_poly.pdbx_seq_one_letter_code
_entity_poly.pdbx_strand_id
1 'polypeptide(L)'
;MTDHEDSSSNDEGGAETGVVDNAATTGARKDDVIPTLLLDVVERLTKIAVMCESPNTADPSSVKNLVKNMYKFEKALRKLQKVSQQEHDGTDTIFKGALRAVDNYVNPYDWAMTNVVNKYRTAGMKLDTALDAVDMLHKKLVERLQNNPAQNDAKDVASETAGDVVNEAA
;
A
#
# COMPACT_ATOMS: atom_id res chain seq x y z
N MET A 1 -16.27 19.09 -64.69
CA MET A 1 -16.04 20.45 -64.16
C MET A 1 -17.01 20.60 -62.99
N THR A 2 -16.55 20.40 -61.74
CA THR A 2 -15.97 21.45 -60.85
C THR A 2 -17.03 22.54 -60.58
N ASP A 3 -17.43 22.93 -59.37
CA ASP A 3 -16.98 22.66 -58.00
C ASP A 3 -18.13 22.96 -57.02
N HIS A 4 -17.91 22.49 -55.81
CA HIS A 4 -18.59 22.79 -54.54
C HIS A 4 -18.39 24.25 -54.08
N GLU A 5 -19.03 24.59 -52.96
CA GLU A 5 -18.90 25.81 -52.12
C GLU A 5 -19.78 26.99 -52.60
N ASP A 6 -20.59 27.71 -51.82
CA ASP A 6 -20.61 27.99 -50.39
C ASP A 6 -22.05 28.33 -49.95
N SER A 7 -22.47 27.81 -48.80
CA SER A 7 -23.50 28.49 -47.99
C SER A 7 -23.13 28.37 -46.52
N SER A 8 -22.51 29.47 -46.08
CA SER A 8 -22.31 29.89 -44.71
C SER A 8 -23.59 29.87 -43.88
N SER A 9 -23.48 29.36 -42.65
CA SER A 9 -24.18 29.95 -41.49
C SER A 9 -23.50 29.48 -40.20
N ASN A 10 -22.81 30.43 -39.56
CA ASN A 10 -22.37 30.44 -38.17
C ASN A 10 -23.33 29.72 -37.21
N ASP A 11 -22.81 29.09 -36.16
CA ASP A 11 -22.59 29.75 -34.86
C ASP A 11 -22.33 28.68 -33.78
N GLU A 12 -21.10 28.64 -33.26
CA GLU A 12 -20.88 28.67 -31.81
C GLU A 12 -19.40 29.00 -31.61
N GLY A 13 -19.16 30.30 -31.46
CA GLY A 13 -17.92 30.83 -30.91
C GLY A 13 -17.71 30.34 -29.48
N GLY A 14 -16.46 30.01 -29.17
CA GLY A 14 -16.04 29.62 -27.83
C GLY A 14 -14.55 29.30 -27.78
N ALA A 15 -13.72 30.15 -28.39
CA ALA A 15 -12.30 30.19 -28.08
C ALA A 15 -12.09 31.04 -26.82
N GLU A 16 -11.20 30.51 -25.97
CA GLU A 16 -10.43 31.19 -24.93
C GLU A 16 -10.93 31.16 -23.47
N THR A 17 -10.00 30.66 -22.65
CA THR A 17 -9.80 30.93 -21.23
C THR A 17 -10.82 30.39 -20.24
N GLY A 18 -10.65 29.11 -19.93
CA GLY A 18 -11.12 28.52 -18.68
C GLY A 18 -10.40 27.20 -18.46
N VAL A 19 -9.51 27.16 -17.46
CA VAL A 19 -9.15 25.90 -16.81
C VAL A 19 -10.44 25.39 -16.17
N VAL A 20 -11.25 24.65 -16.93
CA VAL A 20 -12.43 24.01 -16.37
C VAL A 20 -11.92 22.75 -15.70
N ASP A 21 -11.69 22.88 -14.40
CA ASP A 21 -11.60 21.81 -13.43
C ASP A 21 -12.86 20.95 -13.50
N ASN A 22 -12.97 20.10 -14.52
CA ASN A 22 -13.94 19.01 -14.54
C ASN A 22 -13.38 17.82 -13.77
N ALA A 23 -13.13 18.07 -12.48
CA ALA A 23 -13.16 17.08 -11.40
C ALA A 23 -14.57 17.02 -10.77
N ALA A 24 -15.58 17.60 -11.42
CA ALA A 24 -16.98 17.48 -11.04
C ALA A 24 -17.63 16.37 -11.86
N THR A 25 -17.29 15.12 -11.58
CA THR A 25 -18.16 13.99 -11.87
C THR A 25 -18.21 13.14 -10.62
N THR A 26 -19.32 13.32 -9.88
CA THR A 26 -19.94 12.37 -8.96
C THR A 26 -19.03 11.72 -7.91
N GLY A 27 -18.91 12.32 -6.71
CA GLY A 27 -18.75 11.61 -5.42
C GLY A 27 -17.70 10.49 -5.28
N ALA A 28 -16.83 10.30 -6.26
CA ALA A 28 -15.86 9.24 -6.34
C ALA A 28 -14.74 9.61 -5.39
N ARG A 29 -14.34 8.66 -4.54
CA ARG A 29 -13.22 8.90 -3.64
C ARG A 29 -12.00 9.21 -4.53
N LYS A 30 -11.08 10.05 -4.07
CA LYS A 30 -9.84 10.34 -4.82
C LYS A 30 -9.15 9.05 -5.29
N ASP A 31 -9.27 7.99 -4.49
CA ASP A 31 -8.77 6.64 -4.73
C ASP A 31 -9.37 5.96 -5.98
N ASP A 32 -10.57 6.35 -6.43
CA ASP A 32 -11.26 5.75 -7.59
C ASP A 32 -10.86 6.40 -8.93
N VAL A 33 -10.15 7.53 -8.89
CA VAL A 33 -9.81 8.31 -10.09
C VAL A 33 -8.85 7.53 -11.00
N ILE A 34 -7.77 6.97 -10.45
CA ILE A 34 -6.80 6.19 -11.22
C ILE A 34 -7.42 4.91 -11.79
N PRO A 35 -8.12 4.06 -11.01
CA PRO A 35 -8.81 2.89 -11.54
C PRO A 35 -9.79 3.22 -12.68
N THR A 36 -10.57 4.29 -12.54
CA THR A 36 -11.53 4.72 -13.58
C THR A 36 -10.83 5.16 -14.86
N LEU A 37 -9.74 5.93 -14.75
CA LEU A 37 -8.95 6.35 -15.90
C LEU A 37 -8.23 5.19 -16.58
N LEU A 38 -7.72 4.23 -15.80
CA LEU A 38 -7.11 3.01 -16.32
C LEU A 38 -8.14 2.19 -17.11
N LEU A 39 -9.36 2.04 -16.58
CA LEU A 39 -10.44 1.36 -17.27
C LEU A 39 -10.78 2.05 -18.61
N ASP A 40 -10.89 3.39 -18.64
CA ASP A 40 -11.14 4.13 -19.89
C ASP A 40 -10.02 3.92 -20.93
N VAL A 41 -8.76 3.85 -20.49
CA VAL A 41 -7.62 3.54 -21.36
C VAL A 41 -7.74 2.12 -21.94
N VAL A 42 -8.02 1.13 -21.09
CA VAL A 42 -8.17 -0.28 -21.51
C VAL A 42 -9.34 -0.44 -22.47
N GLU A 43 -10.52 0.11 -22.16
CA GLU A 43 -11.70 0.03 -23.03
C GLU A 43 -11.43 0.60 -24.43
N ARG A 44 -10.74 1.73 -24.51
CA ARG A 44 -10.36 2.35 -25.79
C ARG A 44 -9.36 1.51 -26.55
N LEU A 45 -8.37 0.93 -25.88
CA LEU A 45 -7.40 0.03 -26.50
C LEU A 45 -8.08 -1.24 -27.03
N THR A 46 -8.98 -1.85 -26.25
CA THR A 46 -9.78 -3.00 -26.65
C THR A 46 -10.61 -2.67 -27.88
N LYS A 47 -11.25 -1.50 -27.91
CA LYS A 47 -12.03 -1.06 -29.08
C LYS A 47 -11.16 -0.90 -30.33
N ILE A 48 -9.96 -0.33 -30.19
CA ILE A 48 -8.99 -0.23 -31.29
C ILE A 48 -8.59 -1.63 -31.79
N ALA A 49 -8.25 -2.54 -30.88
CA ALA A 49 -7.88 -3.91 -31.24
C ALA A 49 -8.99 -4.60 -32.04
N VAL A 50 -10.24 -4.54 -31.56
CA VAL A 50 -11.42 -5.09 -32.25
C VAL A 50 -11.61 -4.45 -33.63
N MET A 51 -11.39 -3.14 -33.77
CA MET A 51 -11.49 -2.47 -35.07
C MET A 51 -10.40 -2.93 -36.05
N CYS A 52 -9.18 -3.17 -35.57
CA CYS A 52 -8.07 -3.64 -36.38
C CYS A 52 -8.24 -5.11 -36.82
N GLU A 53 -8.93 -5.93 -36.02
CA GLU A 53 -9.24 -7.32 -36.35
C GLU A 53 -10.49 -7.47 -37.25
N SER A 54 -11.25 -6.39 -37.45
CA SER A 54 -12.46 -6.40 -38.27
C SER A 54 -12.14 -6.64 -39.76
N PRO A 55 -12.93 -7.46 -40.48
CA PRO A 55 -12.72 -7.72 -41.91
C PRO A 55 -12.95 -6.48 -42.80
N ASN A 56 -13.58 -5.42 -42.29
CA ASN A 56 -13.90 -4.19 -43.02
C ASN A 56 -12.85 -3.07 -42.85
N THR A 57 -11.60 -3.41 -42.52
CA THR A 57 -10.53 -2.43 -42.23
C THR A 57 -10.10 -1.55 -43.41
N ALA A 58 -10.46 -1.93 -44.65
CA ALA A 58 -10.06 -1.21 -45.86
C ALA A 58 -11.02 -0.08 -46.29
N ASP A 59 -12.20 0.03 -45.68
CA ASP A 59 -13.14 1.08 -46.07
C ASP A 59 -12.73 2.45 -45.47
N PRO A 60 -12.81 3.57 -46.24
CA PRO A 60 -12.37 4.88 -45.76
C PRO A 60 -13.07 5.36 -44.48
N SER A 61 -14.31 4.92 -44.24
CA SER A 61 -15.07 5.31 -43.05
C SER A 61 -14.57 4.59 -41.79
N SER A 62 -14.17 3.32 -41.92
CA SER A 62 -13.53 2.52 -40.89
C SER A 62 -12.16 3.06 -40.52
N VAL A 63 -11.35 3.48 -41.51
CA VAL A 63 -10.07 4.15 -41.26
C VAL A 63 -10.26 5.46 -40.50
N LYS A 64 -11.22 6.30 -40.91
CA LYS A 64 -11.55 7.55 -40.20
C LYS A 64 -12.00 7.30 -38.76
N ASN A 65 -12.82 6.26 -38.55
CA ASN A 65 -13.24 5.86 -37.21
C ASN A 65 -12.09 5.33 -36.36
N LEU A 66 -11.15 4.58 -36.94
CA LEU A 66 -9.97 4.07 -36.24
C LEU A 66 -9.11 5.23 -35.74
N VAL A 67 -8.77 6.17 -36.62
CA VAL A 67 -8.00 7.38 -36.28
C VAL A 67 -8.68 8.16 -35.14
N LYS A 68 -10.01 8.31 -35.19
CA LYS A 68 -10.78 8.96 -34.12
C LYS A 68 -10.66 8.23 -32.78
N ASN A 69 -10.67 6.90 -32.77
CA ASN A 69 -10.51 6.13 -31.53
C ASN A 69 -9.06 6.16 -31.02
N MET A 70 -8.06 6.15 -31.91
CA MET A 70 -6.65 6.35 -31.54
C MET A 70 -6.42 7.70 -30.86
N TYR A 71 -6.99 8.78 -31.40
CA TYR A 71 -6.91 10.11 -30.77
C TYR A 71 -7.55 10.13 -29.38
N LYS A 72 -8.71 9.48 -29.22
CA LYS A 72 -9.38 9.36 -27.92
C LYS A 72 -8.55 8.55 -26.92
N PHE A 73 -7.93 7.46 -27.37
CA PHE A 73 -7.02 6.63 -26.56
C PHE A 73 -5.82 7.44 -26.09
N GLU A 74 -5.17 8.19 -26.99
CA GLU A 74 -4.07 9.08 -26.63
C GLU A 74 -4.49 10.14 -25.59
N LYS A 75 -5.66 10.75 -25.79
CA LYS A 75 -6.20 11.73 -24.83
C LYS A 75 -6.45 11.10 -23.45
N ALA A 76 -6.92 9.86 -23.38
CA ALA A 76 -7.12 9.13 -22.13
C ALA A 76 -5.78 8.81 -21.45
N LEU A 77 -4.78 8.35 -22.21
CA LEU A 77 -3.41 8.13 -21.71
C LEU A 77 -2.80 9.40 -21.11
N ARG A 78 -2.90 10.53 -21.80
CA ARG A 78 -2.38 11.81 -21.29
C ARG A 78 -3.05 12.23 -19.98
N LYS A 79 -4.36 11.98 -19.83
CA LYS A 79 -5.07 12.24 -18.56
C LYS A 79 -4.55 11.36 -17.43
N LEU A 80 -4.42 10.05 -17.68
CA LEU A 80 -3.87 9.10 -16.70
C LEU A 80 -2.44 9.48 -16.28
N GLN A 81 -1.59 9.82 -17.26
CA GLN A 81 -0.22 10.26 -17.02
C GLN A 81 -0.17 11.51 -16.13
N LYS A 82 -1.02 12.51 -16.39
CA LYS A 82 -1.06 13.74 -15.59
C LYS A 82 -1.36 13.45 -14.12
N VAL A 83 -2.30 12.55 -13.84
CA VAL A 83 -2.66 12.17 -12.47
C VAL A 83 -1.53 11.35 -11.82
N SER A 84 -0.96 10.38 -12.54
CA SER A 84 0.12 9.52 -12.03
C SER A 84 1.40 10.30 -11.70
N GLN A 85 1.72 11.38 -12.45
CA GLN A 85 2.88 12.22 -12.17
C GLN A 85 2.70 13.13 -10.95
N GLN A 86 1.46 13.41 -10.53
CA GLN A 86 1.17 14.23 -9.36
C GLN A 86 1.30 13.47 -8.04
N GLU A 87 1.17 12.14 -8.05
CA GLU A 87 1.30 11.26 -6.87
C GLU A 87 2.75 10.81 -6.59
N HIS A 88 3.75 11.52 -7.10
CA HIS A 88 5.12 11.04 -7.06
C HIS A 88 5.81 11.27 -5.70
N ASP A 89 5.56 10.37 -4.73
CA ASP A 89 6.48 10.05 -3.63
C ASP A 89 6.84 8.54 -3.65
N GLY A 90 7.38 8.09 -4.79
CA GLY A 90 7.79 6.71 -5.06
C GLY A 90 9.11 6.28 -4.39
N THR A 91 9.34 6.60 -3.12
CA THR A 91 10.57 6.22 -2.40
C THR A 91 10.41 5.02 -1.49
N ASP A 92 9.19 4.58 -1.20
CA ASP A 92 8.95 3.49 -0.25
C ASP A 92 9.31 2.10 -0.81
N THR A 93 10.20 1.42 -0.09
CA THR A 93 10.73 0.09 -0.43
C THR A 93 9.64 -0.98 -0.54
N ILE A 94 8.55 -0.85 0.22
CA ILE A 94 7.40 -1.76 0.17
C ILE A 94 6.67 -1.64 -1.18
N PHE A 95 6.41 -0.41 -1.65
CA PHE A 95 5.76 -0.19 -2.94
C PHE A 95 6.59 -0.73 -4.10
N LYS A 96 7.92 -0.55 -4.07
CA LYS A 96 8.81 -1.16 -5.08
C LYS A 96 8.74 -2.70 -5.08
N GLY A 97 8.61 -3.30 -3.90
CA GLY A 97 8.43 -4.74 -3.77
C GLY A 97 7.09 -5.24 -4.32
N ALA A 98 6.00 -4.52 -4.02
CA ALA A 98 4.68 -4.82 -4.56
C ALA A 98 4.64 -4.63 -6.09
N LEU A 99 5.26 -3.57 -6.63
CA LEU A 99 5.38 -3.35 -8.06
C LEU A 99 6.12 -4.51 -8.75
N ARG A 100 7.25 -4.94 -8.19
CA ARG A 100 7.98 -6.11 -8.70
C ARG A 100 7.14 -7.38 -8.64
N ALA A 101 6.27 -7.54 -7.65
CA ALA A 101 5.35 -8.69 -7.61
C ALA A 101 4.39 -8.66 -8.81
N VAL A 102 3.80 -7.49 -9.09
CA VAL A 102 2.93 -7.28 -10.26
C VAL A 102 3.67 -7.56 -11.56
N ASP A 103 4.92 -7.08 -11.71
CA ASP A 103 5.75 -7.33 -12.90
C ASP A 103 6.01 -8.82 -13.14
N ASN A 104 6.00 -9.63 -12.08
CA ASN A 104 6.18 -11.09 -12.12
C ASN A 104 4.84 -11.85 -12.11
N TYR A 105 3.72 -11.17 -12.39
CA TYR A 105 2.36 -11.76 -12.37
C TYR A 105 1.97 -12.39 -11.03
N VAL A 106 2.54 -11.89 -9.93
CA VAL A 106 2.20 -12.28 -8.56
C VAL A 106 1.23 -11.27 -7.97
N ASN A 107 0.22 -11.75 -7.25
CA ASN A 107 -0.71 -10.88 -6.55
C ASN A 107 0.05 -10.03 -5.50
N PRO A 108 -0.03 -8.68 -5.59
CA PRO A 108 0.70 -7.80 -4.67
C PRO A 108 0.25 -7.95 -3.21
N TYR A 109 -1.00 -8.34 -2.95
CA TYR A 109 -1.50 -8.59 -1.59
C TYR A 109 -0.86 -9.84 -0.97
N ASP A 110 -0.74 -10.92 -1.74
CA ASP A 110 -0.07 -12.15 -1.27
C ASP A 110 1.41 -11.90 -1.02
N TRP A 111 2.04 -11.09 -1.89
CA TRP A 111 3.40 -10.63 -1.69
C TRP A 111 3.55 -9.84 -0.39
N ALA A 112 2.66 -8.88 -0.13
CA ALA A 112 2.69 -8.05 1.07
C ALA A 112 2.44 -8.88 2.34
N MET A 113 1.50 -9.82 2.29
CA MET A 113 1.24 -10.74 3.40
C MET A 113 2.49 -11.55 3.75
N THR A 114 3.18 -12.08 2.74
CA THR A 114 4.37 -12.91 2.93
C THR A 114 5.59 -12.09 3.37
N ASN A 115 5.83 -10.95 2.72
CA ASN A 115 7.09 -10.22 2.84
C ASN A 115 7.06 -9.08 3.85
N VAL A 116 5.88 -8.60 4.21
CA VAL A 116 5.69 -7.55 5.22
C VAL A 116 5.08 -8.17 6.46
N VAL A 117 3.82 -8.60 6.39
CA VAL A 117 3.04 -9.01 7.56
C VAL A 117 3.67 -10.21 8.28
N ASN A 118 3.97 -11.29 7.56
CA ASN A 118 4.53 -12.50 8.16
C ASN A 118 5.94 -12.30 8.72
N LYS A 119 6.75 -11.43 8.10
CA LYS A 119 8.08 -11.10 8.63
C LYS A 119 7.99 -10.36 9.95
N TYR A 120 7.14 -9.34 10.05
CA TYR A 120 6.93 -8.63 11.31
C TYR A 120 6.29 -9.52 12.38
N ARG A 121 5.33 -10.37 12.00
CA ARG A 121 4.74 -11.36 12.90
C ARG A 121 5.79 -12.30 13.47
N THR A 122 6.66 -12.84 12.62
CA THR A 122 7.74 -13.74 13.04
C THR A 122 8.75 -13.02 13.94
N ALA A 123 9.08 -11.77 13.64
CA ALA A 123 9.95 -10.95 14.49
C ALA A 123 9.29 -10.69 15.86
N GLY A 124 7.99 -10.41 15.91
CA GLY A 124 7.22 -10.24 17.14
C GLY A 124 7.25 -11.49 18.01
N MET A 125 6.96 -12.67 17.43
CA MET A 125 7.02 -13.93 18.18
C MET A 125 8.41 -14.22 18.78
N LYS A 126 9.48 -13.86 18.06
CA LYS A 126 10.86 -13.98 18.58
C LYS A 126 11.11 -13.03 19.75
N LEU A 127 10.57 -11.81 19.68
CA LEU A 127 10.67 -10.84 20.77
C LEU A 127 9.91 -11.32 22.00
N ASP A 128 8.69 -11.82 21.83
CA ASP A 128 7.89 -12.37 22.93
C ASP A 128 8.62 -13.53 23.63
N THR A 129 9.19 -14.45 22.84
CA THR A 129 9.99 -15.56 23.40
C THR A 129 11.21 -15.06 24.19
N ALA A 130 11.87 -14.00 23.72
CA ALA A 130 13.00 -13.41 24.43
C ALA A 130 12.56 -12.72 25.73
N LEU A 131 11.41 -12.05 25.74
CA LEU A 131 10.82 -11.45 26.93
C LEU A 131 10.46 -12.52 27.98
N ASP A 132 9.81 -13.62 27.55
CA ASP A 132 9.51 -14.75 28.42
C ASP A 132 10.77 -15.33 29.08
N ALA A 133 11.87 -15.42 28.32
CA ALA A 133 13.15 -15.89 28.83
C ALA A 133 13.74 -14.94 29.88
N VAL A 134 13.65 -13.63 29.66
CA VAL A 134 14.07 -12.60 30.61
C VAL A 134 13.24 -12.68 31.90
N ASP A 135 11.92 -12.83 31.79
CA ASP A 135 11.01 -12.95 32.93
C ASP A 135 11.29 -14.21 33.76
N MET A 136 11.54 -15.34 33.11
CA MET A 136 11.96 -16.56 33.80
C MET A 136 13.29 -16.38 34.54
N LEU A 137 14.27 -15.72 33.92
CA LEU A 137 15.56 -15.41 34.52
C LEU A 137 15.39 -14.51 35.74
N HIS A 138 14.56 -13.48 35.63
CA HIS A 138 14.25 -12.58 36.73
C HIS A 138 13.62 -13.31 37.90
N LYS A 139 12.60 -14.15 37.67
CA LYS A 139 11.97 -14.97 38.70
C LYS A 139 12.99 -15.88 39.41
N LYS A 140 13.81 -16.61 38.65
CA LYS A 140 14.86 -17.48 39.20
C LYS A 140 15.90 -16.72 40.02
N LEU A 141 16.27 -15.51 39.58
CA LEU A 141 17.20 -14.67 40.31
C LEU A 141 16.61 -14.20 41.65
N VAL A 142 15.35 -13.75 41.64
CA VAL A 142 14.63 -13.34 42.84
C VAL A 142 14.48 -14.52 43.82
N GLU A 143 14.08 -15.69 43.33
CA GLU A 143 14.00 -16.92 44.13
C GLU A 143 15.34 -17.27 44.77
N ARG A 144 16.44 -17.19 44.03
CA ARG A 144 17.78 -17.45 44.57
C ARG A 144 18.23 -16.42 45.60
N LEU A 145 17.89 -15.14 45.40
CA LEU A 145 18.21 -14.09 46.35
C LEU A 145 17.41 -14.25 47.65
N GLN A 146 16.14 -14.64 47.55
CA GLN A 146 15.26 -14.88 48.71
C GLN A 146 15.62 -16.17 49.47
N ASN A 147 16.04 -17.21 48.75
CA ASN A 147 16.42 -18.51 49.31
C ASN A 147 17.93 -18.63 49.61
N ASN A 148 18.66 -17.52 49.68
CA ASN A 148 20.11 -17.54 49.87
C ASN A 148 20.45 -17.91 51.33
N PRO A 149 21.13 -19.05 51.59
CA PRO A 149 21.39 -19.54 52.95
C PRO A 149 22.21 -18.57 53.82
N ALA A 150 22.99 -17.66 53.21
CA ALA A 150 23.71 -16.62 53.94
C ALA A 150 22.79 -15.65 54.73
N GLN A 151 21.50 -15.54 54.38
CA GLN A 151 20.50 -14.78 55.14
C GLN A 151 19.77 -15.62 56.19
N ASN A 152 19.71 -16.95 56.01
CA ASN A 152 19.07 -17.85 56.97
C ASN A 152 20.03 -18.22 58.11
N ASP A 153 21.32 -18.39 57.83
CA ASP A 153 22.34 -18.60 58.87
C ASP A 153 22.48 -17.38 59.79
N ALA A 154 22.29 -16.17 59.27
CA ALA A 154 22.26 -14.94 60.09
C ALA A 154 21.00 -14.81 60.95
N LYS A 155 19.89 -15.46 60.55
CA LYS A 155 18.62 -15.46 61.30
C LYS A 155 18.60 -16.51 62.41
N ASP A 156 19.17 -17.69 62.17
CA ASP A 156 19.26 -18.73 63.20
C ASP A 156 20.27 -18.36 64.30
N VAL A 157 21.40 -17.73 63.96
CA VAL A 157 22.37 -17.26 64.98
C VAL A 157 21.82 -16.13 65.85
N ALA A 158 20.95 -15.27 65.32
CA ALA A 158 20.28 -14.22 66.09
C ALA A 158 19.15 -14.75 67.00
N SER A 159 18.59 -15.92 66.70
CA SER A 159 17.55 -16.57 67.51
C SER A 159 18.14 -17.35 68.68
N GLU A 160 19.32 -17.96 68.55
CA GLU A 160 19.97 -18.68 69.65
C GLU A 160 20.63 -17.76 70.69
N THR A 161 21.07 -16.56 70.28
CA THR A 161 21.77 -15.62 71.20
C THR A 161 20.86 -14.81 72.12
N ALA A 162 19.53 -14.91 71.98
CA ALA A 162 18.55 -14.19 72.81
C ALA A 162 17.91 -15.06 73.92
N GLY A 163 18.29 -16.34 74.02
CA GLY A 163 17.59 -17.33 74.85
C GLY A 163 18.16 -17.61 76.25
N ASP A 164 19.36 -17.13 76.60
CA ASP A 164 20.04 -17.56 77.83
C ASP A 164 20.44 -16.38 78.73
N VAL A 165 19.43 -15.79 79.38
CA VAL A 165 19.62 -14.99 80.60
C VAL A 165 18.69 -15.57 81.67
N VAL A 166 19.05 -16.76 82.17
CA VAL A 166 18.43 -17.32 83.37
C VAL A 166 19.09 -16.66 84.59
N ASN A 167 18.25 -15.94 85.33
CA ASN A 167 18.44 -15.42 86.67
C ASN A 167 19.33 -16.30 87.57
N GLU A 168 20.34 -15.68 88.18
CA GLU A 168 20.82 -16.12 89.49
C GLU A 168 21.03 -14.88 90.38
N ALA A 169 20.04 -14.61 91.21
CA ALA A 169 20.11 -13.68 92.32
C ALA A 169 19.41 -14.33 93.52
N ALA A 170 20.19 -14.87 94.45
CA ALA A 170 19.86 -15.05 95.86
C ALA A 170 21.16 -15.31 96.64
#